data_AF-A0A378LBS5-F1
#
_entry.id   AF-A0A378LBS5-F1
#
_cell.length_a   1.000
_cell.length_b   1.000
_cell.length_c   1.000
_cell.angle_alpha   90.00
_cell.angle_beta   90.00
_cell.angle_gamma   90.00
#
_symmetry.space_group_name_H-M   'P 1'
#
loop_
_entity.id
_entity.type
_entity.pdbx_description
1 polymer ?
#
loop_
_entity_poly.entity_id
_entity_poly.type
_entity_poly.pdbx_seq_one_letter_code
_entity_poly.pdbx_strand_id
1 'polypeptide(L)'
;MKIVKAAQYTEIELLNLFKEIHHDALSMNKENFIKKYESFEIPEQLISFQFESKNRETILHILMNEIALALVHSKEIMNLVYFFKFLINNGADINRMSDTNDVPLSYLFKYKDMFQLWNLNYIVDFFKIINQSGLTINNRTFERLVGNVFIADSASEDQRTRVLDVLISFGAELTMFHEAASSYDNFYKQYKIKYKQYKLSQEQEKLTEQLAEHKVRIQRLEQQNSLLLDNIAKLTKKVESLLNNSEKTEIENSTNEFTFFGS
;
A
#
# COMPACT_ATOMS: atom_id res chain seq x y z
N MET A 1 23.16 -0.83 8.08
CA MET A 1 23.36 0.53 7.57
C MET A 1 22.50 1.48 8.39
N LYS A 2 22.99 2.68 8.68
CA LYS A 2 22.27 3.71 9.44
C LYS A 2 22.33 5.03 8.69
N ILE A 3 21.20 5.74 8.62
CA ILE A 3 21.19 7.10 8.05
C ILE A 3 21.75 8.07 9.08
N VAL A 4 22.67 8.92 8.63
CA VAL A 4 23.23 10.00 9.44
C VAL A 4 22.95 11.36 8.81
N LYS A 5 22.59 12.32 9.66
CA LYS A 5 22.55 13.74 9.32
C LYS A 5 23.98 14.28 9.37
N ALA A 6 24.75 14.00 8.33
CA ALA A 6 26.16 14.36 8.23
C ALA A 6 26.36 15.76 7.60
N ALA A 7 27.63 16.17 7.53
CA ALA A 7 28.08 17.35 6.79
C ALA A 7 27.68 17.27 5.30
N GLN A 8 27.74 18.40 4.58
CA GLN A 8 27.41 18.41 3.16
C GLN A 8 28.45 17.65 2.34
N TYR A 9 28.01 16.58 1.67
CA TYR A 9 28.78 15.83 0.67
C TYR A 9 28.61 16.47 -0.71
N THR A 10 29.68 16.44 -1.49
CA THR A 10 29.70 16.79 -2.91
C THR A 10 29.14 15.64 -3.76
N GLU A 11 28.74 15.95 -5.01
CA GLU A 11 28.30 14.94 -5.98
C GLU A 11 29.33 13.80 -6.17
N ILE A 12 30.61 14.16 -6.24
CA ILE A 12 31.70 13.19 -6.45
C ILE A 12 31.84 12.25 -5.26
N GLU A 13 31.71 12.76 -4.02
CA GLU A 13 31.80 11.93 -2.82
C GLU A 13 30.62 10.97 -2.72
N LEU A 14 29.39 11.43 -3.01
CA LEU A 14 28.20 10.57 -3.05
C LEU A 14 28.32 9.50 -4.14
N LEU A 15 28.86 9.85 -5.31
CA LEU A 15 29.08 8.91 -6.40
C LEU A 15 30.16 7.86 -6.04
N ASN A 16 31.24 8.26 -5.39
CA ASN A 16 32.29 7.35 -4.94
C ASN A 16 31.78 6.40 -3.86
N LEU A 17 30.99 6.92 -2.91
CA LEU A 17 30.31 6.12 -1.89
C LEU A 17 29.41 5.05 -2.54
N PHE A 18 28.59 5.45 -3.52
CA PHE A 18 27.75 4.52 -4.26
C PHE A 18 28.56 3.44 -4.98
N LYS A 19 29.65 3.83 -5.65
CA LYS A 19 30.51 2.89 -6.37
C LYS A 19 31.17 1.88 -5.45
N GLU A 20 31.58 2.28 -4.24
CA GLU A 20 32.09 1.35 -3.23
C GLU A 20 31.03 0.32 -2.84
N ILE A 21 29.83 0.80 -2.45
CA ILE A 21 28.71 -0.08 -2.06
C ILE A 21 28.36 -1.03 -3.21
N HIS A 22 28.31 -0.52 -4.42
CA HIS A 22 28.03 -1.30 -5.62
C HIS A 22 29.09 -2.38 -5.89
N HIS A 23 30.38 -2.00 -5.82
CA HIS A 23 31.48 -2.95 -6.01
C HIS A 23 31.43 -4.08 -4.98
N ASP A 24 31.21 -3.74 -3.72
CA ASP A 24 31.07 -4.73 -2.65
C ASP A 24 29.85 -5.60 -2.84
N ALA A 25 28.71 -5.01 -3.25
CA ALA A 25 27.48 -5.76 -3.50
C ALA A 25 27.68 -6.85 -4.57
N LEU A 26 28.52 -6.60 -5.57
CA LEU A 26 28.83 -7.56 -6.64
C LEU A 26 29.95 -8.55 -6.31
N SER A 27 30.85 -8.23 -5.38
CA SER A 27 32.05 -9.02 -5.09
C SER A 27 31.99 -9.83 -3.80
N MET A 28 31.14 -9.43 -2.85
CA MET A 28 30.99 -10.10 -1.57
C MET A 28 29.79 -11.04 -1.56
N ASN A 29 29.91 -12.15 -0.83
CA ASN A 29 28.72 -12.93 -0.48
C ASN A 29 27.81 -12.11 0.47
N LYS A 30 26.55 -12.55 0.60
CA LYS A 30 25.52 -11.85 1.38
C LYS A 30 25.90 -11.63 2.85
N GLU A 31 26.48 -12.61 3.52
CA GLU A 31 26.83 -12.51 4.95
C GLU A 31 27.93 -11.46 5.17
N ASN A 32 28.97 -11.48 4.35
CA ASN A 32 30.06 -10.51 4.41
C ASN A 32 29.60 -9.09 4.08
N PHE A 33 28.71 -8.95 3.07
CA PHE A 33 28.13 -7.65 2.73
C PHE A 33 27.32 -7.08 3.90
N ILE A 34 26.41 -7.89 4.47
CA ILE A 34 25.59 -7.47 5.63
C ILE A 34 26.49 -7.07 6.80
N LYS A 35 27.51 -7.88 7.12
CA LYS A 35 28.44 -7.61 8.22
C LYS A 35 29.24 -6.32 8.01
N LYS A 36 29.79 -6.09 6.81
CA LYS A 36 30.52 -4.84 6.49
C LYS A 36 29.59 -3.62 6.65
N TYR A 37 28.35 -3.75 6.18
CA TYR A 37 27.41 -2.63 6.12
C TYR A 37 26.47 -2.52 7.32
N GLU A 38 26.60 -3.34 8.36
CA GLU A 38 25.72 -3.34 9.53
C GLU A 38 25.74 -1.99 10.25
N SER A 39 26.94 -1.49 10.56
CA SER A 39 27.17 -0.20 11.23
C SER A 39 27.55 0.94 10.27
N PHE A 40 27.52 0.70 8.96
CA PHE A 40 27.94 1.69 7.98
C PHE A 40 26.97 2.87 7.93
N GLU A 41 27.53 4.08 7.95
CA GLU A 41 26.78 5.32 7.95
C GLU A 41 26.57 5.82 6.52
N ILE A 42 25.30 6.02 6.16
CA ILE A 42 24.91 6.55 4.86
C ILE A 42 24.41 7.98 5.06
N PRO A 43 24.98 8.98 4.39
CA PRO A 43 24.51 10.36 4.47
C PRO A 43 23.06 10.44 3.97
N GLU A 44 22.19 11.12 4.72
CA GLU A 44 20.79 11.34 4.32
C GLU A 44 20.66 11.96 2.93
N GLN A 45 21.64 12.80 2.55
CA GLN A 45 21.73 13.41 1.22
C GLN A 45 21.66 12.37 0.10
N LEU A 46 22.30 11.20 0.25
CA LEU A 46 22.33 10.16 -0.78
C LEU A 46 20.92 9.68 -1.16
N ILE A 47 19.98 9.69 -0.21
CA ILE A 47 18.60 9.19 -0.40
C ILE A 47 17.84 10.03 -1.42
N SER A 48 18.04 11.35 -1.40
CA SER A 48 17.30 12.31 -2.21
C SER A 48 18.15 12.98 -3.29
N PHE A 49 19.45 12.64 -3.37
CA PHE A 49 20.39 13.27 -4.29
C PHE A 49 20.02 13.04 -5.76
N GLN A 50 20.18 14.09 -6.56
CA GLN A 50 20.09 14.03 -8.01
C GLN A 50 21.45 14.38 -8.61
N PHE A 51 21.95 13.48 -9.45
CA PHE A 51 23.22 13.66 -10.13
C PHE A 51 22.99 14.53 -11.38
N GLU A 52 23.38 15.81 -11.32
CA GLU A 52 23.30 16.72 -12.47
C GLU A 52 24.13 16.19 -13.64
N SER A 53 25.27 15.52 -13.36
CA SER A 53 26.09 14.85 -14.37
C SER A 53 25.43 13.65 -15.06
N LYS A 54 24.25 13.22 -14.59
CA LYS A 54 23.51 12.04 -15.07
C LYS A 54 22.05 12.37 -15.39
N ASN A 55 21.77 13.50 -16.05
CA ASN A 55 20.40 13.87 -16.43
C ASN A 55 19.43 13.85 -15.24
N ARG A 56 19.92 14.27 -14.07
CA ARG A 56 19.17 14.30 -12.80
C ARG A 56 18.62 12.95 -12.35
N GLU A 57 19.24 11.86 -12.78
CA GLU A 57 19.06 10.54 -12.20
C GLU A 57 19.32 10.58 -10.69
N THR A 58 18.52 9.84 -9.93
CA THR A 58 18.78 9.59 -8.50
C THR A 58 19.63 8.35 -8.32
N ILE A 59 20.07 8.11 -7.08
CA ILE A 59 20.74 6.86 -6.71
C ILE A 59 19.91 5.62 -7.08
N LEU A 60 18.58 5.70 -7.00
CA LEU A 60 17.69 4.61 -7.37
C LEU A 60 17.71 4.35 -8.87
N HIS A 61 17.79 5.38 -9.72
CA HIS A 61 17.88 5.17 -11.18
C HIS A 61 19.13 4.35 -11.53
N ILE A 62 20.26 4.76 -10.98
CA ILE A 62 21.54 4.09 -11.22
C ILE A 62 21.50 2.65 -10.66
N LEU A 63 21.07 2.47 -9.41
CA LEU A 63 20.97 1.15 -8.79
C LEU A 63 20.04 0.21 -9.55
N MET A 64 18.90 0.70 -10.03
CA MET A 64 17.95 -0.10 -10.78
C MET A 64 18.46 -0.50 -12.17
N ASN A 65 19.24 0.38 -12.82
CA ASN A 65 19.96 0.03 -14.04
C ASN A 65 20.94 -1.13 -13.79
N GLU A 66 21.71 -1.07 -12.70
CA GLU A 66 22.66 -2.13 -12.32
C GLU A 66 21.96 -3.44 -11.96
N ILE A 67 20.85 -3.40 -11.21
CA ILE A 67 20.03 -4.58 -10.92
C ILE A 67 19.54 -5.22 -12.23
N ALA A 68 19.02 -4.40 -13.15
CA ALA A 68 18.52 -4.89 -14.42
C ALA A 68 19.63 -5.53 -15.28
N LEU A 69 20.82 -4.93 -15.34
CA LEU A 69 21.99 -5.49 -16.02
C LEU A 69 22.47 -6.80 -15.36
N ALA A 70 22.57 -6.81 -14.03
CA ALA A 70 23.02 -7.99 -13.29
C ALA A 70 22.07 -9.18 -13.48
N LEU A 71 20.76 -8.92 -13.57
CA LEU A 71 19.74 -9.92 -13.90
C LEU A 71 19.92 -10.49 -15.31
N VAL A 72 20.20 -9.64 -16.31
CA VAL A 72 20.48 -10.10 -17.68
C VAL A 72 21.71 -11.02 -17.73
N HIS A 73 22.69 -10.82 -16.84
CA HIS A 73 23.91 -11.62 -16.78
C HIS A 73 23.88 -12.74 -15.72
N SER A 74 22.70 -13.07 -15.17
CA SER A 74 22.52 -14.13 -14.16
C SER A 74 23.46 -14.03 -12.95
N LYS A 75 23.80 -12.79 -12.54
CA LYS A 75 24.66 -12.56 -11.37
C LYS A 75 23.84 -12.61 -10.08
N GLU A 76 24.52 -12.87 -8.96
CA GLU A 76 23.89 -12.80 -7.64
C GLU A 76 23.54 -11.34 -7.30
N ILE A 77 22.25 -10.98 -7.38
CA ILE A 77 21.76 -9.61 -7.17
C ILE A 77 21.34 -9.32 -5.73
N MET A 78 21.46 -10.29 -4.83
CA MET A 78 20.84 -10.21 -3.50
C MET A 78 21.31 -9.01 -2.68
N ASN A 79 22.59 -8.63 -2.82
CA ASN A 79 23.14 -7.46 -2.12
C ASN A 79 22.65 -6.14 -2.73
N LEU A 80 22.49 -6.07 -4.05
CA LEU A 80 21.90 -4.89 -4.71
C LEU A 80 20.44 -4.71 -4.32
N VAL A 81 19.66 -5.80 -4.26
CA VAL A 81 18.28 -5.79 -3.77
C VAL A 81 18.22 -5.39 -2.29
N TYR A 82 19.17 -5.86 -1.47
CA TYR A 82 19.26 -5.44 -0.07
C TYR A 82 19.54 -3.94 0.06
N PHE A 83 20.46 -3.40 -0.74
CA PHE A 83 20.75 -1.97 -0.73
C PHE A 83 19.56 -1.14 -1.24
N PHE A 84 18.87 -1.62 -2.29
CA PHE A 84 17.63 -1.02 -2.77
C PHE A 84 16.57 -0.95 -1.66
N LYS A 85 16.32 -2.06 -0.96
CA LYS A 85 15.41 -2.13 0.20
C LYS A 85 15.77 -1.09 1.26
N PHE A 86 17.05 -0.99 1.57
CA PHE A 86 17.53 -0.02 2.55
C PHE A 86 17.19 1.41 2.11
N LEU A 87 17.45 1.78 0.86
CA LEU A 87 17.17 3.13 0.35
C LEU A 87 15.68 3.47 0.40
N ILE A 88 14.82 2.58 -0.10
CA ILE A 88 13.37 2.84 -0.15
C ILE A 88 12.73 2.92 1.24
N ASN A 89 13.19 2.08 2.19
CA ASN A 89 12.72 2.13 3.59
C ASN A 89 13.15 3.40 4.32
N ASN A 90 14.12 4.13 3.79
CA ASN A 90 14.56 5.41 4.33
C ASN A 90 14.09 6.61 3.47
N GLY A 91 13.08 6.42 2.61
CA GLY A 91 12.39 7.52 1.92
C GLY A 91 12.94 7.86 0.54
N ALA A 92 13.75 7.00 -0.09
CA ALA A 92 14.15 7.21 -1.48
C ALA A 92 12.91 7.15 -2.40
N ASP A 93 12.73 8.17 -3.22
CA ASP A 93 11.54 8.33 -4.06
C ASP A 93 11.59 7.44 -5.33
N ILE A 94 10.80 6.38 -5.33
CA ILE A 94 10.67 5.45 -6.46
C ILE A 94 9.93 6.04 -7.66
N ASN A 95 9.23 7.17 -7.48
CA ASN A 95 8.44 7.85 -8.51
C ASN A 95 9.20 9.01 -9.15
N ARG A 96 10.43 9.29 -8.70
CA ARG A 96 11.23 10.39 -9.22
C ARG A 96 11.54 10.14 -10.69
N MET A 97 11.41 11.17 -11.53
CA MET A 97 11.82 11.09 -12.92
C MET A 97 13.16 11.79 -13.13
N SER A 98 13.97 11.20 -14.00
CA SER A 98 15.12 11.83 -14.66
C SER A 98 14.67 12.77 -15.78
N ASP A 99 15.61 13.54 -16.35
CA ASP A 99 15.34 14.42 -17.48
C ASP A 99 15.00 13.65 -18.76
N THR A 100 15.31 12.34 -18.84
CA THR A 100 14.88 11.45 -19.93
C THR A 100 13.47 10.87 -19.73
N ASN A 101 12.75 11.33 -18.69
CA ASN A 101 11.45 10.79 -18.25
C ASN A 101 11.48 9.32 -17.83
N ASP A 102 12.66 8.80 -17.47
CA ASP A 102 12.77 7.48 -16.86
C ASP A 102 12.55 7.59 -15.35
N VAL A 103 11.89 6.59 -14.78
CA VAL A 103 11.70 6.40 -13.33
C VAL A 103 12.58 5.23 -12.89
N PRO A 104 12.98 5.11 -11.62
CA PRO A 104 13.84 4.00 -11.19
C PRO A 104 13.33 2.62 -11.62
N LEU A 105 12.01 2.37 -11.52
CA LEU A 105 11.44 1.09 -11.90
C LEU A 105 11.39 0.85 -13.41
N SER A 106 11.51 1.88 -14.27
CA SER A 106 11.49 1.66 -15.73
C SER A 106 12.71 0.92 -16.24
N TYR A 107 13.82 0.91 -15.49
CA TYR A 107 15.00 0.11 -15.83
C TYR A 107 14.72 -1.40 -15.73
N LEU A 108 13.75 -1.82 -14.91
CA LEU A 108 13.20 -3.19 -14.91
C LEU A 108 12.37 -3.50 -16.17
N PHE A 109 12.37 -2.65 -17.20
CA PHE A 109 11.75 -2.95 -18.50
C PHE A 109 12.61 -2.47 -19.69
N LYS A 110 13.79 -1.89 -19.43
CA LYS A 110 14.61 -1.20 -20.43
C LYS A 110 15.30 -2.15 -21.42
N TYR A 111 15.64 -3.37 -21.00
CA TYR A 111 16.42 -4.29 -21.81
C TYR A 111 15.51 -5.25 -22.58
N LYS A 112 15.70 -5.35 -23.90
CA LYS A 112 14.85 -6.16 -24.78
C LYS A 112 14.81 -7.64 -24.37
N ASP A 113 15.92 -8.16 -23.89
CA ASP A 113 16.00 -9.60 -23.54
C ASP A 113 15.39 -9.91 -22.17
N MET A 114 14.93 -8.88 -21.47
CA MET A 114 14.48 -9.03 -20.10
C MET A 114 13.27 -9.95 -19.97
N PHE A 115 12.29 -9.87 -20.86
CA PHE A 115 11.15 -10.79 -20.86
C PHE A 115 11.54 -12.22 -21.26
N GLN A 116 12.65 -12.41 -21.97
CA GLN A 116 13.16 -13.72 -22.35
C GLN A 116 14.02 -14.34 -21.24
N LEU A 117 14.77 -13.51 -20.52
CA LEU A 117 15.76 -13.94 -19.53
C LEU A 117 15.21 -13.95 -18.10
N TRP A 118 14.19 -13.14 -17.79
CA TRP A 118 13.69 -13.06 -16.43
C TRP A 118 12.68 -14.16 -16.16
N ASN A 119 12.94 -14.85 -15.06
CA ASN A 119 11.85 -15.47 -14.33
C ASN A 119 10.95 -14.34 -13.82
N LEU A 120 9.73 -14.21 -14.37
CA LEU A 120 8.72 -13.24 -13.93
C LEU A 120 8.51 -13.21 -12.41
N ASN A 121 8.83 -14.31 -11.72
CA ASN A 121 8.82 -14.36 -10.27
C ASN A 121 9.76 -13.33 -9.63
N TYR A 122 10.88 -12.96 -10.26
CA TYR A 122 11.74 -11.87 -9.78
C TYR A 122 11.08 -10.50 -9.88
N ILE A 123 10.37 -10.20 -10.99
CA ILE A 123 9.58 -8.95 -11.10
C ILE A 123 8.58 -8.92 -9.96
N VAL A 124 7.78 -9.99 -9.85
CA VAL A 124 6.75 -10.14 -8.82
C VAL A 124 7.35 -9.95 -7.42
N ASP A 125 8.46 -10.60 -7.12
CA ASP A 125 9.09 -10.53 -5.80
C ASP A 125 9.72 -9.17 -5.53
N PHE A 126 10.28 -8.51 -6.54
CA PHE A 126 10.78 -7.14 -6.44
C PHE A 126 9.65 -6.15 -6.15
N PHE A 127 8.52 -6.33 -6.81
CA PHE A 127 7.33 -5.55 -6.52
C PHE A 127 6.81 -5.84 -5.11
N LYS A 128 6.72 -7.10 -4.67
CA LYS A 128 6.34 -7.43 -3.26
C LYS A 128 7.21 -6.70 -2.24
N ILE A 129 8.51 -6.57 -2.52
CA ILE A 129 9.44 -5.82 -1.67
C ILE A 129 9.02 -4.35 -1.55
N ILE A 130 8.68 -3.70 -2.66
CA ILE A 130 8.20 -2.31 -2.66
C ILE A 130 6.90 -2.19 -1.86
N ASN A 131 6.00 -3.18 -1.96
CA ASN A 131 4.73 -3.19 -1.23
C ASN A 131 4.95 -3.20 0.28
N GLN A 132 5.90 -4.04 0.72
CA GLN A 132 6.25 -4.19 2.13
C GLN A 132 6.83 -2.90 2.73
N SER A 133 7.44 -2.05 1.90
CA SER A 133 7.93 -0.73 2.31
C SER A 133 6.82 0.33 2.43
N GLY A 134 5.57 0.01 2.05
CA GLY A 134 4.44 0.94 2.10
C GLY A 134 4.50 2.05 1.05
N LEU A 135 5.40 1.94 0.06
CA LEU A 135 5.50 2.90 -1.03
C LEU A 135 4.48 2.59 -2.12
N THR A 136 3.88 3.64 -2.68
CA THR A 136 2.95 3.55 -3.80
C THR A 136 3.58 4.08 -5.07
N ILE A 137 3.23 3.46 -6.20
CA ILE A 137 3.53 4.01 -7.53
C ILE A 137 2.44 5.02 -7.90
N ASN A 138 2.83 6.21 -8.33
CA ASN A 138 1.86 7.20 -8.81
C ASN A 138 1.44 6.89 -10.26
N ASN A 139 0.34 7.51 -10.72
CA ASN A 139 -0.23 7.25 -12.05
C ASN A 139 0.78 7.50 -13.19
N ARG A 140 1.65 8.51 -13.07
CA ARG A 140 2.65 8.83 -14.09
C ARG A 140 3.75 7.76 -14.17
N THR A 141 4.22 7.28 -13.03
CA THR A 141 5.17 6.15 -12.94
C THR A 141 4.53 4.92 -13.56
N PHE A 142 3.30 4.61 -13.18
CA PHE A 142 2.56 3.48 -13.75
C PHE A 142 2.41 3.57 -15.27
N GLU A 143 1.98 4.72 -15.80
CA GLU A 143 1.87 4.96 -17.26
C GLU A 143 3.17 4.63 -17.99
N ARG A 144 4.31 5.02 -17.40
CA ARG A 144 5.63 4.74 -17.96
C ARG A 144 5.95 3.25 -17.95
N LEU A 145 5.72 2.57 -16.82
CA LEU A 145 5.98 1.13 -16.69
C LEU A 145 5.10 0.33 -17.66
N VAL A 146 3.82 0.67 -17.74
CA VAL A 146 2.86 0.03 -18.65
C VAL A 146 3.26 0.25 -20.11
N GLY A 147 3.64 1.47 -20.48
CA GLY A 147 4.16 1.76 -21.83
C GLY A 147 5.37 0.89 -22.18
N ASN A 148 6.30 0.71 -21.25
CA ASN A 148 7.47 -0.15 -21.47
C ASN A 148 7.10 -1.65 -21.60
N VAL A 149 6.10 -2.12 -20.84
CA VAL A 149 5.57 -3.50 -20.96
C VAL A 149 4.96 -3.73 -22.34
N PHE A 150 4.28 -2.74 -22.91
CA PHE A 150 3.66 -2.86 -24.24
C PHE A 150 4.66 -2.79 -25.39
N ILE A 151 5.69 -1.93 -25.27
CA ILE A 151 6.73 -1.78 -26.30
C ILE A 151 7.75 -2.95 -26.26
N ALA A 152 7.67 -3.81 -25.25
CA ALA A 152 8.49 -5.00 -25.17
C ALA A 152 8.03 -6.09 -26.17
N ASP A 153 8.48 -5.96 -27.43
CA ASP A 153 8.19 -6.90 -28.53
C ASP A 153 8.55 -8.36 -28.22
N SER A 154 9.48 -8.57 -27.28
CA SER A 154 9.96 -9.88 -26.83
C SER A 154 9.07 -10.56 -25.79
N ALA A 155 8.11 -9.85 -25.19
CA ALA A 155 7.20 -10.39 -24.20
C ALA A 155 6.06 -11.18 -24.86
N SER A 156 5.70 -12.33 -24.29
CA SER A 156 4.43 -12.99 -24.64
C SER A 156 3.23 -12.26 -24.03
N GLU A 157 2.02 -12.52 -24.54
CA GLU A 157 0.78 -11.96 -24.00
C GLU A 157 0.58 -12.34 -22.52
N ASP A 158 0.87 -13.59 -22.15
CA ASP A 158 0.83 -14.05 -20.76
C ASP A 158 1.82 -13.28 -19.88
N GLN A 159 3.03 -13.05 -20.37
CA GLN A 159 4.03 -12.31 -19.60
C GLN A 159 3.62 -10.86 -19.37
N ARG A 160 3.11 -10.18 -20.40
CA ARG A 160 2.54 -8.83 -20.26
C ARG A 160 1.38 -8.82 -19.26
N THR A 161 0.47 -9.80 -19.36
CA THR A 161 -0.67 -9.95 -18.42
C THR A 161 -0.21 -10.04 -16.98
N ARG A 162 0.78 -10.90 -16.70
CA ARG A 162 1.29 -11.11 -15.34
C ARG A 162 1.96 -9.87 -14.78
N VAL A 163 2.74 -9.14 -15.58
CA VAL A 163 3.34 -7.88 -15.13
C VAL A 163 2.27 -6.82 -14.86
N LEU A 164 1.26 -6.70 -15.72
CA LEU A 164 0.16 -5.78 -15.49
C LEU A 164 -0.64 -6.14 -14.23
N ASP A 165 -0.91 -7.43 -14.00
CA ASP A 165 -1.62 -7.91 -12.80
C ASP A 165 -0.83 -7.52 -11.54
N VAL A 166 0.50 -7.66 -11.57
CA VAL A 166 1.39 -7.18 -10.52
C VAL A 166 1.23 -5.67 -10.37
N LEU A 167 1.50 -4.86 -11.40
CA LEU A 167 1.47 -3.40 -11.29
C LEU A 167 0.12 -2.85 -10.77
N ILE A 168 -1.00 -3.46 -11.16
CA ILE A 168 -2.33 -3.13 -10.65
C ILE A 168 -2.48 -3.43 -9.17
N SER A 169 -1.93 -4.55 -8.70
CA SER A 169 -1.96 -4.89 -7.26
C SER A 169 -1.24 -3.86 -6.38
N PHE A 170 -0.40 -2.98 -6.96
CA PHE A 170 0.26 -1.86 -6.28
C PHE A 170 -0.59 -0.59 -6.20
N GLY A 171 -1.88 -0.69 -6.49
CA GLY A 171 -2.80 0.44 -6.37
C GLY A 171 -2.76 1.38 -7.57
N ALA A 172 -2.15 0.97 -8.67
CA ALA A 172 -2.17 1.76 -9.88
C ALA A 172 -3.57 1.83 -10.52
N GLU A 173 -3.92 3.02 -10.99
CA GLU A 173 -5.13 3.27 -11.75
C GLU A 173 -4.84 3.28 -13.25
N LEU A 174 -5.54 2.44 -14.01
CA LEU A 174 -5.56 2.54 -15.47
C LEU A 174 -6.25 3.84 -15.88
N THR A 175 -5.46 4.85 -16.23
CA THR A 175 -5.93 6.17 -16.69
C THR A 175 -6.40 6.17 -18.15
N MET A 176 -7.12 7.23 -18.54
CA MET A 176 -7.54 7.47 -19.93
C MET A 176 -6.38 7.58 -20.94
N PHE A 177 -5.16 7.96 -20.51
CA PHE A 177 -3.99 7.99 -21.39
C PHE A 177 -3.58 6.60 -21.86
N HIS A 178 -3.73 5.59 -20.99
CA HIS A 178 -3.57 4.21 -21.38
C HIS A 178 -4.58 3.84 -22.47
N GLU A 179 -5.84 4.27 -22.34
CA GLU A 179 -6.90 4.00 -23.32
C GLU A 179 -6.60 4.59 -24.71
N ALA A 180 -5.97 5.76 -24.77
CA ALA A 180 -5.57 6.39 -26.02
C ALA A 180 -4.38 5.67 -26.68
N ALA A 181 -3.33 5.36 -25.91
CA ALA A 181 -2.10 4.73 -26.40
C ALA A 181 -2.30 3.30 -26.92
N SER A 182 -3.36 2.63 -26.48
CA SER A 182 -3.62 1.21 -26.74
C SER A 182 -4.95 0.94 -27.44
N SER A 183 -5.57 1.98 -28.01
CA SER A 183 -6.81 1.91 -28.78
C SER A 183 -6.77 0.91 -29.96
N TYR A 184 -5.56 0.54 -30.40
CA TYR A 184 -5.30 -0.43 -31.46
C TYR A 184 -4.91 -1.83 -30.95
N ASP A 185 -4.70 -2.01 -29.65
CA ASP A 185 -4.28 -3.30 -29.08
C ASP A 185 -5.49 -4.07 -28.51
N ASN A 186 -5.81 -5.21 -29.11
CA ASN A 186 -6.87 -6.10 -28.64
C ASN A 186 -6.59 -6.64 -27.23
N PHE A 187 -5.33 -6.84 -26.88
CA PHE A 187 -4.91 -7.28 -25.55
C PHE A 187 -5.33 -6.24 -24.50
N TYR A 188 -5.08 -4.96 -24.75
CA TYR A 188 -5.50 -3.89 -23.83
C TYR A 188 -7.02 -3.80 -23.70
N LYS A 189 -7.77 -3.93 -24.81
CA LYS A 189 -9.25 -3.90 -24.75
C LYS A 189 -9.80 -4.99 -23.84
N GLN A 190 -9.29 -6.21 -23.95
CA GLN A 190 -9.70 -7.32 -23.08
C GLN A 190 -9.26 -7.09 -21.63
N TYR A 191 -8.02 -6.65 -21.44
CA TYR A 191 -7.45 -6.44 -20.12
C TYR A 191 -8.12 -5.28 -19.36
N LYS A 192 -8.54 -4.22 -20.05
CA LYS A 192 -9.36 -3.13 -19.52
C LYS A 192 -10.69 -3.63 -18.97
N ILE A 193 -11.36 -4.54 -19.68
CA ILE A 193 -12.61 -5.14 -19.21
C ILE A 193 -12.35 -5.93 -17.93
N LYS A 194 -11.30 -6.77 -17.92
CA LYS A 194 -10.89 -7.55 -16.74
C LYS A 194 -10.58 -6.66 -15.53
N TYR A 195 -9.86 -5.56 -15.73
CA TYR A 195 -9.56 -4.59 -14.66
C TYR A 195 -10.81 -3.89 -14.12
N LYS A 196 -11.70 -3.42 -15.00
CA LYS A 196 -12.96 -2.81 -14.58
C LYS A 196 -13.80 -3.79 -13.77
N GLN A 197 -13.86 -5.05 -14.19
CA GLN A 197 -14.53 -6.11 -13.43
C GLN A 197 -13.87 -6.35 -12.06
N TYR A 198 -12.54 -6.37 -11.99
CA TYR A 198 -11.80 -6.50 -10.73
C TYR A 198 -12.06 -5.35 -9.77
N LYS A 199 -11.97 -4.09 -10.23
CA LYS A 199 -12.29 -2.91 -9.41
C LYS A 199 -13.73 -2.93 -8.91
N LEU A 200 -14.67 -3.27 -9.78
CA LEU A 200 -16.08 -3.42 -9.41
C LEU A 200 -16.26 -4.52 -8.35
N SER A 201 -15.54 -5.63 -8.44
CA SER A 201 -15.60 -6.70 -7.43
C SER A 201 -15.03 -6.25 -6.09
N GLN A 202 -13.93 -5.50 -6.08
CA GLN A 202 -13.33 -4.94 -4.86
C GLN A 202 -14.25 -3.92 -4.18
N GLU A 203 -14.91 -3.05 -4.95
CA GLU A 203 -15.92 -2.13 -4.43
C GLU A 203 -17.15 -2.88 -3.89
N GLN A 204 -17.59 -3.93 -4.59
CA GLN A 204 -18.69 -4.77 -4.14
C GLN A 204 -18.36 -5.54 -2.86
N GLU A 205 -17.14 -6.03 -2.69
CA GLU A 205 -16.64 -6.67 -1.47
C GLU A 205 -16.67 -5.69 -0.30
N LYS A 206 -16.11 -4.49 -0.48
CA LYS A 206 -16.13 -3.41 0.53
C LYS A 206 -17.56 -3.01 0.92
N LEU A 207 -18.47 -2.88 -0.05
CA LEU A 207 -19.88 -2.58 0.22
C LEU A 207 -20.57 -3.72 0.97
N THR A 208 -20.19 -4.97 0.69
CA THR A 208 -20.73 -6.16 1.38
C THR A 208 -20.28 -6.20 2.84
N GLU A 209 -19.01 -5.88 3.11
CA GLU A 209 -18.48 -5.75 4.48
C GLU A 209 -19.21 -4.64 5.25
N GLN A 210 -19.35 -3.45 4.66
CA GLN A 210 -20.08 -2.34 5.26
C GLN A 210 -21.55 -2.69 5.55
N LEU A 211 -22.21 -3.41 4.64
CA LEU A 211 -23.57 -3.89 4.84
C LEU A 211 -23.64 -4.89 6.01
N ALA A 212 -22.66 -5.77 6.15
CA ALA A 212 -22.58 -6.71 7.27
C ALA A 212 -22.41 -5.99 8.61
N GLU A 213 -21.53 -4.99 8.68
CA GLU A 213 -21.35 -4.14 9.86
C GLU A 213 -22.63 -3.40 10.25
N HIS A 214 -23.32 -2.82 9.26
CA HIS A 214 -24.60 -2.15 9.48
C HIS A 214 -25.69 -3.08 9.99
N LYS A 215 -25.78 -4.32 9.47
CA LYS A 215 -26.73 -5.33 9.96
C LYS A 215 -26.48 -5.67 11.44
N VAL A 216 -25.22 -5.89 11.82
CA VAL A 216 -24.85 -6.15 13.22
C VAL A 216 -25.20 -4.95 14.11
N ARG A 217 -24.98 -3.72 13.63
CA ARG A 217 -25.34 -2.50 14.36
C ARG A 217 -26.85 -2.38 14.57
N ILE A 218 -27.65 -2.67 13.54
CA ILE A 218 -29.13 -2.67 13.64
C ILE A 218 -29.59 -3.69 14.67
N GLN A 219 -29.09 -4.92 14.64
CA GLN A 219 -29.46 -5.95 15.61
C GLN A 219 -29.14 -5.54 17.06
N ARG A 220 -27.99 -4.88 17.30
CA ARG A 220 -27.66 -4.35 18.63
C ARG A 220 -28.63 -3.26 19.08
N LEU A 221 -29.02 -2.36 18.18
CA LEU A 221 -30.01 -1.31 18.48
C LEU A 221 -31.40 -1.91 18.77
N GLU A 222 -31.81 -2.94 18.03
CA GLU A 222 -33.06 -3.67 18.27
C GLU A 222 -33.06 -4.35 19.65
N GLN A 223 -31.95 -4.98 20.04
CA GLN A 223 -31.78 -5.56 21.38
C GLN A 223 -31.85 -4.50 22.49
N GLN A 224 -31.20 -3.35 22.28
CA GLN A 224 -31.26 -2.22 23.22
C GLN A 224 -32.68 -1.66 23.36
N ASN A 225 -33.40 -1.51 22.25
CA ASN A 225 -34.79 -1.05 22.26
C ASN A 225 -35.70 -2.03 23.00
N SER A 226 -35.52 -3.33 22.79
CA SER A 226 -36.27 -4.38 23.53
C SER A 226 -36.05 -4.25 25.05
N LEU A 227 -34.79 -4.08 25.49
CA LEU A 227 -34.46 -3.90 26.90
C LEU A 227 -35.06 -2.61 27.48
N LEU A 228 -35.07 -1.52 26.71
CA LEU A 228 -35.70 -0.26 27.13
C LEU A 228 -37.21 -0.42 27.29
N LEU A 229 -37.88 -1.12 26.37
CA LEU A 229 -39.32 -1.41 26.47
C LEU A 229 -39.64 -2.25 27.71
N ASP A 230 -38.84 -3.27 28.01
CA ASP A 230 -38.97 -4.07 29.24
C ASP A 230 -38.81 -3.21 30.50
N ASN A 231 -37.85 -2.29 30.50
CA ASN A 231 -37.62 -1.38 31.63
C ASN A 231 -38.78 -0.38 31.80
N ILE A 232 -39.30 0.17 30.70
CA ILE A 232 -40.49 1.03 30.73
C ILE A 232 -41.67 0.26 31.32
N ALA A 233 -41.93 -0.97 30.86
CA ALA A 233 -43.02 -1.80 31.38
C ALA A 233 -42.89 -2.09 32.89
N LYS A 234 -41.67 -2.36 33.38
CA LYS A 234 -41.39 -2.53 34.82
C LYS A 234 -41.64 -1.25 35.62
N LEU A 235 -41.20 -0.10 35.10
CA LEU A 235 -41.43 1.19 35.74
C LEU A 235 -42.92 1.54 35.79
N THR A 236 -43.67 1.32 34.71
CA THR A 236 -45.12 1.54 34.67
C THR A 236 -45.83 0.73 35.76
N LYS A 237 -45.55 -0.58 35.86
CA LYS A 237 -46.12 -1.44 36.91
C LYS A 237 -45.78 -0.94 38.33
N LYS A 238 -44.56 -0.45 38.54
CA LYS A 238 -44.14 0.11 39.82
C LYS A 238 -44.93 1.38 40.16
N VAL A 239 -45.11 2.29 39.20
CA VAL A 239 -45.90 3.51 39.37
C VAL A 239 -47.36 3.17 39.71
N GLU A 240 -47.98 2.25 38.97
CA GLU A 240 -49.35 1.79 39.25
C GLU A 240 -49.49 1.21 40.66
N SER A 241 -48.52 0.41 41.11
CA SER A 241 -48.51 -0.14 42.48
C SER A 241 -48.40 0.95 43.56
N LEU A 242 -47.63 2.01 43.30
CA LEU A 242 -47.46 3.12 44.23
C LEU A 242 -48.75 3.96 44.31
N LEU A 243 -49.41 4.22 43.18
CA LEU A 243 -50.68 4.93 43.12
C LEU A 243 -51.79 4.18 43.88
N ASN A 244 -51.92 2.87 43.67
CA ASN A 244 -52.91 2.06 44.38
C ASN A 244 -52.66 2.03 45.89
N ASN A 245 -51.40 2.07 46.33
CA ASN A 245 -51.06 2.12 47.75
C ASN A 245 -51.36 3.50 48.36
N SER A 246 -51.10 4.61 47.64
CA SER A 246 -51.44 5.95 48.13
C SER A 246 -52.95 6.13 48.30
N GLU A 247 -53.76 5.66 47.35
CA GLU A 247 -55.23 5.71 47.45
C GLU A 247 -55.76 4.93 48.66
N LYS A 248 -55.22 3.73 48.93
CA LYS A 248 -55.57 2.96 50.14
C LYS A 248 -55.23 3.71 51.43
N THR A 249 -54.06 4.37 51.47
CA THR A 249 -53.60 5.09 52.66
C THR A 249 -54.49 6.32 52.93
N GLU A 250 -54.96 7.02 51.89
CA GLU A 250 -55.92 8.12 52.04
C GLU A 250 -57.30 7.65 52.54
N ILE A 251 -57.78 6.48 52.08
CA ILE A 251 -59.04 5.89 52.56
C ILE A 251 -58.94 5.48 54.04
N GLU A 252 -57.82 4.88 54.46
CA GLU A 252 -57.59 4.51 55.88
C GLU A 252 -57.46 5.73 56.80
N ASN A 253 -56.82 6.81 56.34
CA ASN A 253 -56.71 8.04 57.13
C ASN A 253 -58.06 8.77 57.26
N SER A 254 -58.86 8.83 56.19
CA SER A 254 -60.20 9.45 56.24
C SER A 254 -61.22 8.65 57.06
N THR A 255 -61.08 7.33 57.15
CA THR A 255 -61.91 6.51 58.05
C THR A 255 -61.50 6.62 59.53
N ASN A 256 -60.22 6.83 59.83
CA ASN A 256 -59.76 7.06 61.20
C ASN A 256 -60.10 8.46 61.74
N GLU A 257 -60.23 9.48 60.88
CA GLU A 257 -60.71 10.80 61.33
C GLU A 257 -62.20 10.79 61.70
N PHE A 258 -63.02 9.95 61.06
CA PHE A 258 -64.46 9.84 61.38
C PHE A 258 -64.75 9.12 62.69
N THR A 259 -63.88 8.21 63.15
CA THR A 259 -64.06 7.50 64.42
C THR A 259 -63.61 8.31 65.64
N PHE A 260 -62.79 9.34 65.46
CA PHE A 260 -62.27 10.17 66.56
C PHE A 260 -63.25 11.27 67.06
N PHE A 261 -64.28 11.61 66.28
CA PHE A 261 -65.30 12.61 66.67
C PHE A 261 -66.57 12.01 67.32
N GLY A 262 -66.59 10.70 67.60
CA GLY A 262 -67.77 9.97 68.08
C GLY A 262 -67.77 9.57 69.56
N SER A 263 -66.83 10.06 70.37
CA SER A 263 -66.71 9.74 71.81
C SER A 263 -66.71 10.98 72.69
#